data_AF-A0A0D2HJF2-F1
#
_entry.id   AF-A0A0D2HJF2-F1
#
_cell.length_a   1.000
_cell.length_b   1.000
_cell.length_c   1.000
_cell.angle_alpha   90.00
_cell.angle_beta   90.00
_cell.angle_gamma   90.00
#
_symmetry.space_group_name_H-M   'P 1'
#
loop_
_entity.id
_entity.type
_entity.pdbx_description
1 polymer ?
#
loop_
_entity_poly.entity_id
_entity_poly.type
_entity_poly.pdbx_seq_one_letter_code
_entity_poly.pdbx_strand_id
1 'polypeptide(L)'
;MKINSTARYVSLALQALNEDVLPEISSPKAMESLSLVHMALTEVLKREGPATDQLIKTINTGRQLYSQIAEALGDIEPPGDPGPIDSAAGFDNLAEIHGRLSRDLDLLLARLSPRTDPQVESLMRTAAEWEVDYMLATQNSEVEPVNKFNRGDQKVERKNQPQKLSKEYLQAFLRDQRQEGVKITEFAAVAGGYSNEVFFCTVQHENGLSEKLVVRKSNPTVVAPFLELPLEFTLLRCLQAAGFLCPRPVDLAVLPGGLDDTFYTMERLPGRILGSYFERVTLQTEVLLRLARVLAKLHNTPLESYRDFIKDCGVELVLNETVEQCYRRKLKELREYTRKVEHLPSPYVTWLFRWLENNIPECTDSPVLCHGDFNFHNVLIGDDGNVTGVLDWECAEFGAPE
;
A
#
# COMPACT_ATOMS: atom_id res chain seq x y z
N MET A 1 13.82 45.20 6.69
CA MET A 1 14.01 43.88 6.08
C MET A 1 12.68 43.15 6.16
N LYS A 2 11.97 42.91 5.05
CA LYS A 2 10.72 42.12 5.08
C LYS A 2 11.10 40.65 5.20
N ILE A 3 10.74 40.02 6.31
CA ILE A 3 10.90 38.57 6.49
C ILE A 3 9.80 37.90 5.65
N ASN A 4 10.18 37.00 4.76
CA ASN A 4 9.23 36.21 3.98
C ASN A 4 8.70 35.05 4.84
N SER A 5 7.41 34.76 4.76
CA SER A 5 6.80 33.63 5.47
C SER A 5 7.11 32.27 4.82
N THR A 6 6.99 31.19 5.59
CA THR A 6 7.09 29.81 5.09
C THR A 6 6.11 29.57 3.94
N ALA A 7 4.84 29.96 4.09
CA ALA A 7 3.84 29.90 3.03
C ALA A 7 4.31 30.54 1.71
N ARG A 8 5.03 31.67 1.81
CA ARG A 8 5.57 32.36 0.64
C ARG A 8 6.70 31.58 -0.02
N TYR A 9 7.62 30.99 0.74
CA TYR A 9 8.70 30.15 0.18
C TYR A 9 8.17 28.87 -0.47
N VAL A 10 7.21 28.21 0.17
CA VAL A 10 6.62 26.96 -0.34
C VAL A 10 5.80 27.22 -1.62
N SER A 11 5.03 28.32 -1.66
CA SER A 11 4.31 28.74 -2.87
C SER A 11 5.26 28.98 -4.05
N LEU A 12 6.42 29.62 -3.79
CA LEU A 12 7.43 29.85 -4.83
C LEU A 12 8.04 28.54 -5.35
N ALA A 13 8.29 27.56 -4.47
CA ALA A 13 8.80 26.25 -4.87
C ALA A 13 7.78 25.46 -5.70
N LEU A 14 6.51 25.40 -5.27
CA LEU A 14 5.43 24.75 -6.02
C LEU A 14 5.25 25.34 -7.41
N GLN A 15 5.32 26.67 -7.52
CA GLN A 15 5.21 27.35 -8.80
C GLN A 15 6.35 26.95 -9.75
N ALA A 16 7.61 27.05 -9.30
CA ALA A 16 8.76 26.65 -10.11
C ALA A 16 8.65 25.19 -10.58
N LEU A 17 8.15 24.29 -9.71
CA LEU A 17 7.95 22.89 -10.08
C LEU A 17 6.88 22.72 -11.16
N ASN A 18 5.75 23.42 -11.06
CA ASN A 18 4.64 23.27 -12.02
C ASN A 18 4.91 23.97 -13.37
N GLU A 19 5.48 25.17 -13.33
CA GLU A 19 5.58 26.04 -14.51
C GLU A 19 6.90 25.83 -15.26
N ASP A 20 8.00 25.53 -14.56
CA ASP A 20 9.33 25.45 -15.17
C ASP A 20 9.85 24.01 -15.25
N VAL A 21 9.60 23.18 -14.22
CA VAL A 21 10.17 21.83 -14.15
C VAL A 21 9.25 20.79 -14.83
N LEU A 22 7.95 20.76 -14.48
CA LEU A 22 6.98 19.78 -14.99
C LEU A 22 6.94 19.70 -16.53
N PRO A 23 6.94 20.82 -17.29
CA PRO A 23 6.88 20.76 -18.76
C PRO A 23 8.14 20.18 -19.41
N GLU A 24 9.29 20.26 -18.73
CA GLU A 24 10.59 19.80 -19.24
C GLU A 24 10.88 18.33 -18.89
N ILE A 25 10.05 17.72 -18.04
CA ILE A 25 10.18 16.32 -17.66
C ILE A 25 9.35 15.43 -18.60
N SER A 26 10.03 14.51 -19.28
CA SER A 26 9.41 13.50 -20.17
C SER A 26 9.52 12.07 -19.64
N SER A 27 10.34 11.84 -18.61
CA SER A 27 10.54 10.51 -18.03
C SER A 27 9.42 10.16 -17.04
N PRO A 28 8.73 9.01 -17.17
CA PRO A 28 7.69 8.59 -16.24
C PRO A 28 8.12 8.59 -14.76
N LYS A 29 9.34 8.11 -14.47
CA LYS A 29 9.89 8.08 -13.10
C LYS A 29 10.12 9.48 -12.53
N ALA A 30 10.54 10.41 -13.38
CA ALA A 30 10.77 11.78 -12.97
C ALA A 30 9.44 12.53 -12.75
N MET A 31 8.40 12.21 -13.52
CA MET A 31 7.04 12.69 -13.28
C MET A 31 6.48 12.20 -11.94
N GLU A 32 6.69 10.92 -11.61
CA GLU A 32 6.27 10.34 -10.33
C GLU A 32 6.99 11.00 -9.14
N SER A 33 8.32 11.14 -9.21
CA SER A 33 9.09 11.83 -8.17
C SER A 33 8.67 13.30 -8.03
N LEU A 34 8.37 13.98 -9.14
CA LEU A 34 7.91 15.36 -9.12
C LEU A 34 6.50 15.48 -8.52
N SER A 35 5.63 14.50 -8.78
CA SER A 35 4.30 14.41 -8.16
C SER A 35 4.39 14.28 -6.64
N LEU A 36 5.33 13.48 -6.12
CA LEU A 36 5.58 13.38 -4.67
C LEU A 36 6.06 14.71 -4.07
N VAL A 37 6.99 15.40 -4.72
CA VAL A 37 7.49 16.70 -4.25
C VAL A 37 6.36 17.74 -4.26
N HIS A 38 5.54 17.75 -5.31
CA HIS A 38 4.39 18.63 -5.43
C HIS A 38 3.37 18.37 -4.33
N MET A 39 3.02 17.11 -4.08
CA MET A 39 2.13 16.71 -2.99
C MET A 39 2.67 17.20 -1.64
N ALA A 40 3.93 16.93 -1.33
CA ALA A 40 4.54 17.29 -0.06
C ALA A 40 4.54 18.81 0.18
N LEU A 41 4.92 19.60 -0.82
CA LEU A 41 4.91 21.06 -0.70
C LEU A 41 3.49 21.63 -0.61
N THR A 42 2.52 21.04 -1.33
CA THR A 42 1.11 21.42 -1.25
C THR A 42 0.57 21.21 0.16
N GLU A 43 0.90 20.07 0.78
CA GLU A 43 0.51 19.78 2.16
C GLU A 43 1.15 20.75 3.16
N VAL A 44 2.43 21.11 2.99
CA VAL A 44 3.06 22.14 3.84
C VAL A 44 2.35 23.49 3.69
N LEU A 45 1.93 23.85 2.47
CA LEU A 45 1.22 25.11 2.24
C LEU A 45 -0.17 25.11 2.87
N LYS A 46 -0.90 23.99 2.84
CA LYS A 46 -2.19 23.83 3.53
C LYS A 46 -2.08 24.05 5.03
N ARG A 47 -0.98 23.57 5.65
CA ARG A 47 -0.72 23.74 7.10
C ARG A 47 -0.59 25.20 7.51
N GLU A 48 -0.07 26.05 6.62
CA GLU A 48 0.04 27.49 6.85
C GLU A 48 -1.29 28.25 6.65
N GLY A 49 -2.37 27.56 6.26
CA GLY A 49 -3.67 28.17 5.99
C GLY A 49 -4.84 27.23 6.33
N PRO A 50 -5.58 26.70 5.34
CA PRO A 50 -6.87 26.05 5.55
C PRO A 50 -6.83 24.83 6.48
N ALA A 51 -5.72 24.10 6.54
CA ALA A 51 -5.61 22.94 7.43
C ALA A 51 -5.54 23.34 8.92
N THR A 52 -5.05 24.55 9.24
CA THR A 52 -5.05 25.07 10.62
C THR A 52 -6.48 25.34 11.09
N ASP A 53 -7.28 26.04 10.29
CA ASP A 53 -8.69 26.32 10.60
C ASP A 53 -9.50 25.02 10.74
N GLN A 54 -9.26 24.08 9.83
CA GLN A 54 -9.91 22.78 9.86
C GLN A 54 -9.51 21.96 11.10
N LEU A 55 -8.24 22.02 11.51
CA LEU A 55 -7.76 21.35 12.71
C LEU A 55 -8.36 21.95 13.99
N ILE A 56 -8.50 23.27 14.08
CA ILE A 56 -9.22 23.94 15.18
C ILE A 56 -10.66 23.44 15.27
N LYS A 57 -11.38 23.40 14.13
CA LYS A 57 -12.75 22.88 14.08
C LYS A 57 -12.81 21.43 14.56
N THR A 58 -11.86 20.61 14.11
CA THR A 58 -11.76 19.18 14.46
C THR A 58 -11.49 18.99 15.95
N ILE A 59 -10.61 19.79 16.57
CA ILE A 59 -10.37 19.71 18.01
C ILE A 59 -11.66 20.08 18.79
N ASN A 60 -12.38 21.12 18.36
CA ASN A 60 -13.61 21.53 19.03
C ASN A 60 -14.71 20.47 18.96
N THR A 61 -14.96 19.88 17.79
CA THR A 61 -15.93 18.79 17.64
C THR A 61 -15.48 17.53 18.38
N GLY A 62 -14.17 17.25 18.43
CA GLY A 62 -13.61 16.13 19.19
C GLY A 62 -13.79 16.29 20.70
N ARG A 63 -13.70 17.51 21.25
CA ARG A 63 -14.02 17.77 22.67
C ARG A 63 -15.50 17.55 22.99
N GLN A 64 -16.39 17.87 22.06
CA GLN A 64 -17.82 17.57 22.21
C GLN A 64 -18.07 16.07 22.22
N LEU A 65 -17.47 15.35 21.27
CA LEU A 65 -17.52 13.88 21.21
C LEU A 65 -16.98 13.25 22.50
N TYR A 66 -15.84 13.75 23.00
CA TYR A 66 -15.27 13.31 24.26
C TYR A 66 -16.29 13.42 25.41
N SER A 67 -16.93 14.58 25.52
CA SER A 67 -17.91 14.86 26.58
C SER A 67 -19.11 13.91 26.51
N GLN A 68 -19.63 13.65 25.30
CA GLN A 68 -20.74 12.72 25.07
C GLN A 68 -20.37 11.28 25.47
N ILE A 69 -19.15 10.84 25.14
CA ILE A 69 -18.67 9.50 25.50
C ILE A 69 -18.46 9.38 27.01
N ALA A 70 -17.86 10.40 27.64
CA ALA A 70 -17.63 10.43 29.08
C ALA A 70 -18.96 10.36 29.86
N GLU A 71 -19.98 11.12 29.41
CA GLU A 71 -21.33 11.07 29.96
C GLU A 71 -21.95 9.68 29.82
N ALA A 72 -21.82 9.04 28.65
CA ALA A 72 -22.33 7.69 28.42
C ALA A 72 -21.63 6.60 29.27
N LEU A 73 -20.41 6.89 29.75
CA LEU A 73 -19.65 6.06 30.68
C LEU A 73 -19.96 6.37 32.17
N GLY A 74 -20.70 7.45 32.45
CA GLY A 74 -21.00 7.90 33.80
C GLY A 74 -19.84 8.61 34.50
N ASP A 75 -18.88 9.17 33.75
CA ASP A 75 -17.78 9.94 34.31
C ASP A 75 -18.28 11.31 34.80
N ILE A 76 -18.08 11.61 36.09
CA ILE A 76 -18.70 12.77 36.78
C ILE A 76 -18.01 14.10 36.43
N GLU A 77 -16.76 14.07 35.98
CA GLU A 77 -16.02 15.23 35.48
C GLU A 77 -15.23 14.84 34.23
N PRO A 78 -15.59 15.32 33.02
CA PRO A 78 -14.66 15.29 31.90
C PRO A 78 -13.40 16.09 32.28
N PRO A 79 -12.20 15.78 31.72
CA PRO A 79 -11.01 16.58 31.93
C PRO A 79 -11.37 18.03 31.66
N GLY A 80 -11.11 18.90 32.65
CA GLY A 80 -11.61 20.26 32.64
C GLY A 80 -11.36 20.94 31.30
N ASP A 81 -12.36 21.69 30.81
CA ASP A 81 -12.27 22.41 29.53
C ASP A 81 -10.98 23.22 29.51
N PRO A 82 -10.00 22.87 28.65
CA PRO A 82 -8.71 23.57 28.62
C PRO A 82 -8.83 25.00 28.08
N GLY A 83 -10.06 25.47 27.79
CA GLY A 83 -10.37 26.81 27.36
C GLY A 83 -10.29 26.95 25.83
N PRO A 84 -10.54 28.16 25.31
CA PRO A 84 -10.52 28.41 23.88
C PRO A 84 -9.15 28.10 23.28
N ILE A 85 -9.15 27.48 22.10
CA ILE A 85 -7.93 27.24 21.33
C ILE A 85 -7.43 28.59 20.82
N ASP A 86 -6.17 28.90 21.09
CA ASP A 86 -5.52 30.06 20.50
C ASP A 86 -5.42 29.87 18.98
N SER A 87 -6.18 30.65 18.22
CA SER A 87 -6.16 30.61 16.76
C SER A 87 -4.86 31.13 16.16
N ALA A 88 -4.00 31.78 16.96
CA ALA A 88 -2.65 32.16 16.57
C ALA A 88 -1.61 31.03 16.79
N ALA A 89 -2.00 29.90 17.40
CA ALA A 89 -1.13 28.75 17.50
C ALA A 89 -0.86 28.15 16.10
N GLY A 90 0.42 27.91 15.80
CA GLY A 90 0.81 27.24 14.56
C GLY A 90 0.30 25.80 14.48
N PHE A 91 0.23 25.27 13.27
CA PHE A 91 -0.29 23.93 12.97
C PHE A 91 0.30 22.83 13.87
N ASP A 92 1.60 22.85 14.15
CA ASP A 92 2.26 21.82 14.96
C ASP A 92 1.75 21.78 16.41
N ASN A 93 1.48 22.96 17.01
CA ASN A 93 0.91 23.02 18.36
C ASN A 93 -0.54 22.51 18.37
N LEU A 94 -1.32 22.87 17.35
CA LEU A 94 -2.67 22.33 17.17
C LEU A 94 -2.65 20.81 16.96
N ALA A 95 -1.67 20.30 16.22
CA ALA A 95 -1.48 18.87 16.00
C ALA A 95 -1.14 18.13 17.31
N GLU A 96 -0.35 18.75 18.19
CA GLU A 96 -0.08 18.21 19.53
C GLU A 96 -1.35 18.17 20.40
N ILE A 97 -2.15 19.25 20.37
CA ILE A 97 -3.45 19.31 21.08
C ILE A 97 -4.40 18.24 20.55
N HIS A 98 -4.55 18.13 19.23
CA HIS A 98 -5.34 17.09 18.59
C HIS A 98 -4.83 15.71 18.98
N GLY A 99 -3.52 15.46 18.93
CA GLY A 99 -2.92 14.19 19.32
C GLY A 99 -3.17 13.80 20.78
N ARG A 100 -3.19 14.78 21.72
CA ARG A 100 -3.62 14.54 23.11
C ARG A 100 -5.09 14.15 23.18
N LEU A 101 -5.97 14.94 22.56
CA LEU A 101 -7.40 14.68 22.52
C LEU A 101 -7.73 13.31 21.92
N SER A 102 -7.08 12.92 20.83
CA SER A 102 -7.23 11.60 20.23
C SER A 102 -6.80 10.47 21.19
N ARG A 103 -5.71 10.64 21.95
CA ARG A 103 -5.33 9.65 22.98
C ARG A 103 -6.36 9.55 24.09
N ASP A 104 -6.93 10.67 24.52
CA ASP A 104 -7.94 10.69 25.57
C ASP A 104 -9.26 10.05 25.09
N LEU A 105 -9.67 10.34 23.85
CA LEU A 105 -10.79 9.68 23.18
C LEU A 105 -10.58 8.17 23.05
N ASP A 106 -9.37 7.74 22.68
CA ASP A 106 -9.03 6.32 22.62
C ASP A 106 -9.26 5.62 23.97
N LEU A 107 -8.80 6.23 25.07
CA LEU A 107 -8.99 5.67 26.41
C LEU A 107 -10.47 5.54 26.79
N LEU A 108 -11.32 6.49 26.39
CA LEU A 108 -12.76 6.39 26.63
C LEU A 108 -13.43 5.34 25.75
N LEU A 109 -13.12 5.33 24.45
CA LEU A 109 -13.65 4.33 23.51
C LEU A 109 -13.24 2.91 23.90
N ALA A 110 -12.05 2.73 24.51
CA ALA A 110 -11.62 1.48 25.11
C ALA A 110 -12.66 0.92 26.09
N ARG A 111 -13.15 1.79 26.97
CA ARG A 111 -14.09 1.43 28.03
C ARG A 111 -15.49 1.16 27.48
N LEU A 112 -15.83 1.73 26.33
CA LEU A 112 -17.08 1.43 25.62
C LEU A 112 -17.03 0.11 24.83
N SER A 113 -15.85 -0.38 24.43
CA SER A 113 -15.72 -1.56 23.57
C SER A 113 -16.45 -2.85 24.01
N PRO A 114 -16.72 -3.13 25.31
CA PRO A 114 -17.50 -4.30 25.71
C PRO A 114 -19.02 -4.16 25.52
N ARG A 115 -19.51 -2.95 25.19
CA ARG A 115 -20.94 -2.65 25.04
C ARG A 115 -21.35 -2.62 23.56
N THR A 116 -22.54 -3.11 23.27
CA THR A 116 -23.11 -3.17 21.90
C THR A 116 -24.52 -2.57 21.81
N ASP A 117 -24.90 -1.75 22.80
CA ASP A 117 -26.20 -1.09 22.81
C ASP A 117 -26.28 0.07 21.77
N PRO A 118 -27.49 0.45 21.30
CA PRO A 118 -27.65 1.44 20.23
C PRO A 118 -27.00 2.81 20.51
N GLN A 119 -26.84 3.20 21.78
CA GLN A 119 -26.16 4.44 22.14
C GLN A 119 -24.67 4.36 21.78
N VAL A 120 -24.03 3.21 22.05
CA VAL A 120 -22.63 2.97 21.70
C VAL A 120 -22.43 2.94 20.19
N GLU A 121 -23.33 2.31 19.44
CA GLU A 121 -23.28 2.32 17.98
C GLU A 121 -23.32 3.75 17.42
N SER A 122 -24.22 4.59 17.94
CA SER A 122 -24.31 6.00 17.54
C SER A 122 -23.02 6.77 17.86
N LEU A 123 -22.44 6.57 19.04
CA LEU A 123 -21.20 7.25 19.43
C LEU A 123 -20.00 6.79 18.59
N MET A 124 -19.91 5.49 18.26
CA MET A 124 -18.86 4.98 17.37
C MET A 124 -18.98 5.56 15.97
N ARG A 125 -20.20 5.68 15.45
CA ARG A 125 -20.46 6.32 14.16
C ARG A 125 -20.00 7.77 14.16
N THR A 126 -20.36 8.54 15.19
CA THR A 126 -19.91 9.94 15.33
C THR A 126 -18.39 10.05 15.45
N ALA A 127 -17.72 9.12 16.12
CA ALA A 127 -16.26 9.06 16.18
C ALA A 127 -15.62 8.79 14.82
N ALA A 128 -16.19 7.88 14.03
CA ALA A 128 -15.72 7.62 12.66
C ALA A 128 -15.95 8.83 11.75
N GLU A 129 -17.13 9.46 11.82
CA GLU A 129 -17.47 10.67 11.06
C GLU A 129 -16.54 11.83 11.41
N TRP A 130 -16.21 12.00 12.70
CA TRP A 130 -15.28 13.01 13.17
C TRP A 130 -13.88 12.90 12.52
N GLU A 131 -13.34 11.69 12.40
CA GLU A 131 -12.05 11.45 11.73
C GLU A 131 -12.14 11.68 10.22
N VAL A 132 -13.20 11.17 9.59
CA VAL A 132 -13.42 11.30 8.14
C VAL A 132 -13.62 12.75 7.72
N ASP A 133 -14.35 13.54 8.50
CA ASP A 133 -14.60 14.95 8.25
C ASP A 133 -13.30 15.76 8.18
N TYR A 134 -12.33 15.48 9.06
CA TYR A 134 -11.02 16.09 9.01
C TYR A 134 -10.28 15.71 7.72
N MET A 135 -10.20 14.42 7.41
CA MET A 135 -9.50 13.92 6.23
C MET A 135 -10.08 14.53 4.93
N LEU A 136 -11.39 14.48 4.76
CA LEU A 136 -12.06 15.03 3.57
C LEU A 136 -11.88 16.55 3.46
N ALA A 137 -11.97 17.28 4.57
CA ALA A 137 -11.79 18.73 4.54
C ALA A 137 -10.35 19.13 4.20
N THR A 138 -9.35 18.41 4.71
CA THR A 138 -7.93 18.64 4.33
C THR A 138 -7.65 18.26 2.89
N GLN A 139 -8.26 17.20 2.38
CA GLN A 139 -8.09 16.76 0.99
C GLN A 139 -8.69 17.77 0.01
N ASN A 140 -9.89 18.30 0.32
CA ASN A 140 -10.63 19.22 -0.54
C ASN A 140 -10.20 20.69 -0.41
N SER A 141 -9.26 21.00 0.49
CA SER A 141 -8.76 22.37 0.66
C SER A 141 -7.86 22.76 -0.53
N GLU A 142 -8.32 23.68 -1.36
CA GLU A 142 -7.53 24.28 -2.45
C GLU A 142 -6.58 25.35 -1.90
N VAL A 143 -5.38 25.46 -2.49
CA VAL A 143 -4.43 26.53 -2.18
C VAL A 143 -3.87 27.10 -3.48
N GLU A 144 -4.10 28.40 -3.72
CA GLU A 144 -3.61 29.07 -4.93
C GLU A 144 -2.20 29.66 -4.73
N PRO A 145 -1.23 29.34 -5.60
CA PRO A 145 0.08 30.00 -5.58
C PRO A 145 0.01 31.46 -6.07
N VAL A 146 0.78 32.37 -5.47
CA VAL A 146 0.74 33.83 -5.78
C VAL A 146 1.89 34.29 -6.70
N ASN A 147 1.51 35.11 -7.68
CA ASN A 147 2.21 35.65 -8.86
C ASN A 147 3.67 36.18 -8.79
N LYS A 148 4.42 35.76 -9.85
CA LYS A 148 5.46 36.38 -10.73
C LYS A 148 6.82 36.84 -10.19
N PHE A 149 7.91 36.24 -10.70
CA PHE A 149 9.15 36.93 -11.18
C PHE A 149 10.04 36.02 -12.06
N ASN A 150 10.74 36.59 -13.06
CA ASN A 150 11.44 35.90 -14.16
C ASN A 150 12.94 35.60 -13.93
N ARG A 151 13.29 34.32 -14.17
CA ARG A 151 14.43 33.66 -14.88
C ARG A 151 15.94 33.83 -14.55
N GLY A 152 16.61 32.67 -14.57
CA GLY A 152 17.99 32.45 -15.01
C GLY A 152 18.44 30.96 -14.93
N ASP A 153 18.57 30.26 -16.06
CA ASP A 153 18.89 28.83 -16.20
C ASP A 153 20.39 28.49 -16.09
N GLN A 154 20.76 27.38 -15.41
CA GLN A 154 21.95 26.55 -15.72
C GLN A 154 21.74 25.07 -15.34
N LYS A 155 22.12 24.16 -16.26
CA LYS A 155 22.12 22.69 -16.09
C LYS A 155 23.44 22.18 -15.48
N VAL A 156 23.35 21.19 -14.59
CA VAL A 156 24.50 20.41 -14.10
C VAL A 156 24.16 18.92 -14.07
N GLU A 157 25.00 18.10 -14.72
CA GLU A 157 24.98 16.63 -14.68
C GLU A 157 25.51 16.09 -13.34
N ARG A 158 25.00 14.93 -12.89
CA ARG A 158 25.57 14.16 -11.77
C ARG A 158 25.88 12.71 -12.17
N LYS A 159 27.05 12.23 -11.72
CA LYS A 159 27.58 10.87 -11.87
C LYS A 159 27.41 10.03 -10.60
N ASN A 160 27.46 8.71 -10.83
CA ASN A 160 27.57 7.56 -9.93
C ASN A 160 26.37 7.27 -9.02
N GLN A 161 25.39 6.60 -9.62
CA GLN A 161 24.42 5.74 -8.93
C GLN A 161 24.67 4.28 -9.36
N PRO A 162 24.32 3.28 -8.52
CA PRO A 162 24.27 1.89 -8.95
C PRO A 162 23.43 1.74 -10.24
N GLN A 163 23.85 0.83 -11.12
CA GLN A 163 23.24 0.69 -12.45
C GLN A 163 21.83 0.11 -12.28
N LYS A 164 20.83 0.76 -12.88
CA LYS A 164 19.46 0.23 -12.97
C LYS A 164 19.42 -0.97 -13.93
N LEU A 165 18.42 -1.84 -13.77
CA LEU A 165 18.25 -2.99 -14.65
C LEU A 165 18.13 -2.53 -16.11
N SER A 166 19.07 -2.98 -16.94
CA SER A 166 19.10 -2.72 -18.38
C SER A 166 18.96 -4.01 -19.16
N LYS A 167 18.58 -3.88 -20.43
CA LYS A 167 18.51 -5.00 -21.38
C LYS A 167 19.85 -5.75 -21.46
N GLU A 168 20.95 -5.03 -21.48
CA GLU A 168 22.30 -5.58 -21.59
C GLU A 168 22.68 -6.38 -20.34
N TYR A 169 22.36 -5.83 -19.16
CA TYR A 169 22.57 -6.50 -17.88
C TYR A 169 21.77 -7.80 -17.81
N LEU A 170 20.47 -7.73 -18.09
CA LEU A 170 19.58 -8.90 -18.06
C LEU A 170 20.04 -9.96 -19.06
N GLN A 171 20.45 -9.58 -20.28
CA GLN A 171 20.94 -10.54 -21.27
C GLN A 171 22.23 -11.22 -20.80
N ALA A 172 23.16 -10.48 -20.21
CA ALA A 172 24.39 -11.05 -19.67
C ALA A 172 24.09 -12.03 -18.52
N PHE A 173 23.19 -11.63 -17.60
CA PHE A 173 22.71 -12.49 -16.52
C PHE A 173 22.09 -13.78 -17.06
N LEU A 174 21.15 -13.70 -18.01
CA LEU A 174 20.48 -14.90 -18.54
C LEU A 174 21.44 -15.84 -19.27
N ARG A 175 22.45 -15.31 -19.98
CA ARG A 175 23.49 -16.14 -20.61
C ARG A 175 24.29 -16.93 -19.60
N ASP A 176 24.69 -16.28 -18.51
CA ASP A 176 25.45 -16.89 -17.44
C ASP A 176 24.59 -17.89 -16.65
N GLN A 177 23.41 -17.46 -16.21
CA GLN A 177 22.51 -18.28 -15.39
C GLN A 177 22.02 -19.54 -16.12
N ARG A 178 21.68 -19.42 -17.41
CA ARG A 178 21.14 -20.54 -18.21
C ARG A 178 22.21 -21.31 -18.97
N GLN A 179 23.46 -20.83 -18.99
CA GLN A 179 24.57 -21.41 -19.75
C GLN A 179 24.23 -21.59 -21.25
N GLU A 180 23.49 -20.63 -21.82
CA GLU A 180 22.99 -20.66 -23.20
C GLU A 180 23.19 -19.30 -23.89
N GLY A 181 23.48 -19.31 -25.20
CA GLY A 181 23.50 -18.11 -26.02
C GLY A 181 22.09 -17.55 -26.24
N VAL A 182 21.64 -16.68 -25.34
CA VAL A 182 20.35 -15.97 -25.50
C VAL A 182 20.54 -14.55 -26.04
N LYS A 183 19.52 -14.05 -26.74
CA LYS A 183 19.43 -12.66 -27.18
C LYS A 183 18.09 -12.06 -26.76
N ILE A 184 18.13 -10.92 -26.07
CA ILE A 184 16.92 -10.17 -25.77
C ILE A 184 16.55 -9.32 -26.99
N THR A 185 15.38 -9.53 -27.57
CA THR A 185 14.88 -8.76 -28.71
C THR A 185 14.06 -7.57 -28.25
N GLU A 186 13.27 -7.73 -27.19
CA GLU A 186 12.40 -6.72 -26.61
C GLU A 186 12.67 -6.59 -25.11
N PHE A 187 12.72 -5.36 -24.60
CA PHE A 187 12.80 -5.05 -23.16
C PHE A 187 12.15 -3.69 -22.94
N ALA A 188 11.00 -3.66 -22.25
CA ALA A 188 10.22 -2.45 -22.05
C ALA A 188 9.59 -2.42 -20.66
N ALA A 189 9.68 -1.27 -19.99
CA ALA A 189 9.01 -1.06 -18.70
C ALA A 189 7.49 -1.07 -18.89
N VAL A 190 6.77 -1.63 -17.92
CA VAL A 190 5.31 -1.63 -17.83
C VAL A 190 4.89 -0.51 -16.91
N ALA A 191 3.96 0.33 -17.34
CA ALA A 191 3.39 1.37 -16.49
C ALA A 191 2.48 0.76 -15.41
N GLY A 192 2.50 1.33 -14.19
CA GLY A 192 1.60 0.94 -13.09
C GLY A 192 2.20 0.03 -12.01
N GLY A 193 3.50 -0.26 -12.04
CA GLY A 193 4.18 -0.95 -10.93
C GLY A 193 4.44 0.01 -9.76
N TYR A 194 3.48 0.12 -8.83
CA TYR A 194 3.59 1.02 -7.67
C TYR A 194 4.60 0.51 -6.62
N SER A 195 4.63 -0.81 -6.39
CA SER A 195 5.51 -1.46 -5.41
C SER A 195 6.83 -1.94 -6.02
N ASN A 196 6.77 -2.59 -7.18
CA ASN A 196 7.92 -3.18 -7.87
C ASN A 196 8.04 -2.65 -9.33
N GLU A 197 9.26 -2.56 -9.84
CA GLU A 197 9.52 -2.24 -11.25
C GLU A 197 9.22 -3.48 -12.11
N VAL A 198 8.34 -3.35 -13.11
CA VAL A 198 7.93 -4.46 -13.99
C VAL A 198 8.36 -4.19 -15.44
N PHE A 199 8.89 -5.20 -16.11
CA PHE A 199 9.33 -5.12 -17.50
C PHE A 199 8.80 -6.29 -18.33
N PHE A 200 8.39 -6.05 -19.57
CA PHE A 200 8.24 -7.10 -20.57
C PHE A 200 9.57 -7.38 -21.25
N CYS A 201 9.87 -8.66 -21.44
CA CYS A 201 11.08 -9.13 -22.09
C CYS A 201 10.74 -10.24 -23.10
N THR A 202 11.34 -10.16 -24.28
CA THR A 202 11.29 -11.26 -25.26
C THR A 202 12.70 -11.80 -25.47
N VAL A 203 12.90 -13.08 -25.16
CA VAL A 203 14.18 -13.80 -25.27
C VAL A 203 14.14 -14.69 -26.50
N GLN A 204 15.17 -14.59 -27.34
CA GLN A 204 15.40 -15.45 -28.49
C GLN A 204 16.54 -16.41 -28.18
N HIS A 205 16.26 -17.70 -28.30
CA HIS A 205 17.21 -18.79 -28.10
C HIS A 205 17.97 -19.13 -29.39
N GLU A 206 19.14 -19.73 -29.28
CA GLU A 206 19.96 -20.19 -30.42
C GLU A 206 19.24 -21.21 -31.29
N ASN A 207 18.39 -22.05 -30.68
CA ASN A 207 17.57 -23.04 -31.37
C ASN A 207 16.39 -22.43 -32.17
N GLY A 208 16.23 -21.11 -32.17
CA GLY A 208 15.17 -20.40 -32.88
C GLY A 208 13.87 -20.22 -32.10
N LEU A 209 13.76 -20.77 -30.88
CA LEU A 209 12.59 -20.55 -30.01
C LEU A 209 12.58 -19.13 -29.45
N SER A 210 11.38 -18.59 -29.24
CA SER A 210 11.14 -17.29 -28.63
C SER A 210 10.33 -17.46 -27.35
N GLU A 211 10.87 -16.96 -26.24
CA GLU A 211 10.26 -16.98 -24.92
C GLU A 211 9.81 -15.56 -24.53
N LYS A 212 8.56 -15.40 -24.09
CA LYS A 212 8.03 -14.14 -23.57
C LYS A 212 8.03 -14.18 -22.06
N LEU A 213 8.72 -13.22 -21.46
CA LEU A 213 8.92 -13.11 -20.01
C LEU A 213 8.39 -11.77 -19.50
N VAL A 214 8.07 -11.78 -18.21
CA VAL A 214 7.94 -10.59 -17.37
C VAL A 214 9.11 -10.60 -16.39
N VAL A 215 9.69 -9.43 -16.14
CA VAL A 215 10.73 -9.25 -15.12
C VAL A 215 10.15 -8.39 -14.02
N ARG A 216 10.17 -8.90 -12.79
CA ARG A 216 9.75 -8.17 -11.59
C ARG A 216 11.00 -7.85 -10.77
N LYS A 217 11.23 -6.57 -10.52
CA LYS A 217 12.41 -6.06 -9.81
C LYS A 217 11.99 -5.22 -8.62
N SER A 218 12.70 -5.39 -7.51
CA SER A 218 12.47 -4.64 -6.28
C SER A 218 12.69 -3.15 -6.51
N ASN A 219 11.77 -2.35 -5.99
CA ASN A 219 11.94 -0.90 -5.92
C ASN A 219 12.42 -0.52 -4.51
N PRO A 220 13.70 -0.17 -4.33
CA PRO A 220 14.27 0.11 -3.01
C PRO A 220 13.67 1.35 -2.33
N THR A 221 12.84 2.13 -3.04
CA THR A 221 12.15 3.29 -2.47
C THR A 221 10.80 2.96 -1.84
N VAL A 222 10.28 1.75 -2.05
CA VAL A 222 8.99 1.32 -1.49
C VAL A 222 9.23 0.56 -0.19
N VAL A 223 8.59 1.02 0.88
CA VAL A 223 8.62 0.35 2.19
C VAL A 223 7.20 -0.04 2.54
N ALA A 224 6.86 -1.30 2.27
CA ALA A 224 5.56 -1.90 2.57
C ALA A 224 5.76 -3.32 3.13
N PRO A 225 4.83 -3.82 3.96
CA PRO A 225 4.93 -5.17 4.55
C PRO A 225 4.54 -6.26 3.52
N PHE A 226 5.09 -6.19 2.31
CA PHE A 226 4.88 -7.15 1.24
C PHE A 226 5.96 -8.24 1.25
N LEU A 227 5.68 -9.37 0.59
CA LEU A 227 6.66 -10.42 0.38
C LEU A 227 7.87 -9.88 -0.39
N GLU A 228 9.06 -10.18 0.11
CA GLU A 228 10.28 -9.98 -0.64
C GLU A 228 10.29 -10.86 -1.89
N LEU A 229 10.88 -10.37 -2.98
CA LEU A 229 10.88 -11.06 -4.27
C LEU A 229 11.39 -12.52 -4.23
N PRO A 230 12.41 -12.90 -3.43
CA PRO A 230 12.81 -14.30 -3.32
C PRO A 230 11.72 -15.20 -2.69
N LEU A 231 10.94 -14.67 -1.76
CA LEU A 231 9.82 -15.37 -1.14
C LEU A 231 8.65 -15.49 -2.12
N GLU A 232 8.32 -14.41 -2.84
CA GLU A 232 7.32 -14.42 -3.92
C GLU A 232 7.70 -15.44 -5.01
N PHE A 233 8.97 -15.49 -5.43
CA PHE A 233 9.48 -16.47 -6.38
C PHE A 233 9.26 -17.92 -5.90
N THR A 234 9.55 -18.17 -4.62
CA THR A 234 9.37 -19.50 -4.00
C THR A 234 7.89 -19.88 -3.91
N LEU A 235 7.03 -18.92 -3.56
CA LEU A 235 5.58 -19.12 -3.55
C LEU A 235 5.04 -19.48 -4.93
N LEU A 236 5.44 -18.74 -5.97
CA LEU A 236 5.05 -19.02 -7.35
C LEU A 236 5.49 -20.42 -7.81
N ARG A 237 6.66 -20.90 -7.37
CA ARG A 237 7.10 -22.29 -7.62
C ARG A 237 6.19 -23.32 -6.96
N CYS A 238 5.81 -23.09 -5.71
CA CYS A 238 4.90 -23.98 -4.97
C CYS A 238 3.51 -24.01 -5.64
N LEU A 239 2.97 -22.85 -6.01
CA LEU A 239 1.70 -22.73 -6.72
C LEU A 239 1.72 -23.45 -8.08
N GLN A 240 2.80 -23.29 -8.86
CA GLN A 240 2.95 -23.97 -10.14
C GLN A 240 3.02 -25.50 -9.97
N ALA A 241 3.77 -25.98 -8.97
CA ALA A 241 3.86 -27.40 -8.65
C ALA A 241 2.51 -27.99 -8.21
N ALA A 242 1.68 -27.20 -7.51
CA ALA A 242 0.30 -27.54 -7.16
C ALA A 242 -0.69 -27.40 -8.34
N GLY A 243 -0.21 -27.01 -9.52
CA GLY A 243 -1.02 -26.82 -10.72
C GLY A 243 -1.98 -25.62 -10.63
N PHE A 244 -1.70 -24.64 -9.78
CA PHE A 244 -2.46 -23.39 -9.69
C PHE A 244 -2.19 -22.49 -10.90
N LEU A 245 -3.14 -21.61 -11.22
CA LEU A 245 -3.04 -20.67 -12.34
C LEU A 245 -2.25 -19.43 -11.93
N CYS A 246 -0.93 -19.50 -11.97
CA CYS A 246 -0.03 -18.37 -11.72
C CYS A 246 1.09 -18.33 -12.78
N PRO A 247 1.79 -17.19 -12.95
CA PRO A 247 2.98 -17.15 -13.79
C PRO A 247 4.03 -18.16 -13.30
N ARG A 248 4.64 -18.89 -14.23
CA ARG A 248 5.75 -19.78 -13.90
C ARG A 248 7.02 -18.94 -13.68
N PRO A 249 7.61 -18.94 -12.48
CA PRO A 249 8.87 -18.26 -12.24
C PRO A 249 10.02 -19.04 -12.91
N VAL A 250 11.00 -18.34 -13.48
CA VAL A 250 12.06 -18.94 -14.31
C VAL A 250 13.45 -18.71 -13.71
N ASP A 251 13.88 -17.45 -13.59
CA ASP A 251 15.22 -17.10 -13.10
C ASP A 251 15.10 -16.14 -11.89
N LEU A 252 15.95 -16.32 -10.88
CA LEU A 252 16.02 -15.44 -9.70
C LEU A 252 17.45 -14.90 -9.55
N ALA A 253 17.57 -13.59 -9.30
CA ALA A 253 18.84 -12.92 -9.02
C ALA A 253 18.73 -12.14 -7.72
N VAL A 254 19.31 -12.68 -6.64
CA VAL A 254 19.30 -12.04 -5.31
C VAL A 254 20.50 -11.11 -5.19
N LEU A 255 20.23 -9.80 -5.11
CA LEU A 255 21.24 -8.73 -5.01
C LEU A 255 22.48 -8.97 -5.91
N PRO A 256 22.31 -9.18 -7.22
CA PRO A 256 23.42 -9.55 -8.08
C PRO A 256 24.39 -8.37 -8.21
N GLY A 257 25.69 -8.68 -8.28
CA GLY A 257 26.73 -7.65 -8.35
C GLY A 257 26.49 -6.65 -9.48
N GLY A 258 26.60 -5.35 -9.16
CA GLY A 258 26.45 -4.27 -10.12
C GLY A 258 25.01 -3.80 -10.40
N LEU A 259 24.01 -4.47 -9.83
CA LEU A 259 22.61 -4.03 -9.86
C LEU A 259 22.21 -3.36 -8.54
N ASP A 260 21.20 -2.50 -8.59
CA ASP A 260 20.68 -1.77 -7.43
C ASP A 260 19.79 -2.63 -6.51
N ASP A 261 19.17 -3.70 -7.00
CA ASP A 261 18.35 -4.60 -6.17
C ASP A 261 18.09 -5.97 -6.85
N THR A 262 17.39 -6.85 -6.13
CA THR A 262 16.91 -8.18 -6.54
C THR A 262 15.87 -8.11 -7.64
N PHE A 263 15.88 -9.11 -8.53
CA PHE A 263 14.80 -9.32 -9.51
C PHE A 263 14.58 -10.81 -9.77
N TYR A 264 13.43 -11.13 -10.34
CA TYR A 264 13.18 -12.44 -10.94
C TYR A 264 12.48 -12.31 -12.30
N THR A 265 12.56 -13.36 -13.11
CA THR A 265 11.82 -13.50 -14.37
C THR A 265 10.71 -14.54 -14.23
N MET A 266 9.61 -14.34 -14.93
CA MET A 266 8.49 -15.27 -14.99
C MET A 266 7.88 -15.31 -16.38
N GLU A 267 7.15 -16.38 -16.68
CA GLU A 267 6.39 -16.50 -17.92
C GLU A 267 5.39 -15.35 -18.10
N ARG A 268 5.32 -14.79 -19.31
CA ARG A 268 4.26 -13.84 -19.66
C ARG A 268 2.99 -14.61 -20.05
N LEU A 269 2.04 -14.66 -19.13
CA LEU A 269 0.73 -15.27 -19.38
C LEU A 269 -0.10 -14.50 -20.42
N PRO A 270 -0.90 -15.18 -21.25
CA PRO A 270 -1.82 -14.55 -22.19
C PRO A 270 -3.06 -14.01 -21.47
N GLY A 271 -3.80 -13.15 -22.18
CA GLY A 271 -5.07 -12.60 -21.71
C GLY A 271 -4.98 -11.12 -21.36
N ARG A 272 -6.08 -10.60 -20.83
CA ARG A 272 -6.24 -9.20 -20.41
C ARG A 272 -6.70 -9.14 -18.96
N ILE A 273 -6.36 -8.06 -18.27
CA ILE A 273 -6.94 -7.78 -16.95
C ILE A 273 -8.45 -7.60 -17.07
N LEU A 274 -9.17 -8.01 -16.04
CA LEU A 274 -10.62 -8.00 -16.05
C LEU A 274 -11.18 -6.59 -15.84
N GLY A 275 -10.48 -5.75 -15.07
CA GLY A 275 -10.79 -4.33 -14.88
C GLY A 275 -9.70 -3.61 -14.10
N SER A 276 -9.84 -2.30 -13.93
CA SER A 276 -8.94 -1.49 -13.12
C SER A 276 -9.51 -1.22 -11.72
N TYR A 277 -8.66 -0.78 -10.78
CA TYR A 277 -9.02 -0.49 -9.39
C TYR A 277 -10.20 0.50 -9.24
N PHE A 278 -10.40 1.39 -10.23
CA PHE A 278 -11.38 2.47 -10.18
C PHE A 278 -12.62 2.21 -11.04
N GLU A 279 -12.69 1.08 -11.74
CA GLU A 279 -13.77 0.79 -12.66
C GLU A 279 -14.87 -0.06 -12.01
N ARG A 280 -16.12 0.40 -12.16
CA ARG A 280 -17.28 -0.45 -11.88
C ARG A 280 -17.42 -1.47 -13.01
N VAL A 281 -16.88 -2.66 -12.80
CA VAL A 281 -17.02 -3.76 -13.75
C VAL A 281 -18.34 -4.49 -13.51
N THR A 282 -19.19 -4.58 -14.53
CA THR A 282 -20.36 -5.48 -14.51
C THR A 282 -19.95 -6.79 -15.18
N LEU A 283 -19.83 -7.85 -14.38
CA LEU A 283 -19.47 -9.17 -14.87
C LEU A 283 -20.67 -10.08 -15.02
N GLN A 284 -20.60 -10.93 -16.03
CA GLN A 284 -21.54 -12.04 -16.18
C GLN A 284 -21.37 -13.03 -15.02
N THR A 285 -22.47 -13.60 -14.54
CA THR A 285 -22.48 -14.58 -13.44
C THR A 285 -21.51 -15.75 -13.69
N GLU A 286 -21.38 -16.23 -14.92
CA GLU A 286 -20.46 -17.32 -15.25
C GLU A 286 -18.99 -16.94 -14.97
N VAL A 287 -18.59 -15.70 -15.21
CA VAL A 287 -17.23 -15.23 -14.91
C VAL A 287 -17.00 -15.19 -13.40
N LEU A 288 -17.98 -14.71 -12.64
CA LEU A 288 -17.92 -14.72 -11.16
C LEU A 288 -17.80 -16.14 -10.61
N LEU A 289 -18.56 -17.10 -11.16
CA LEU A 289 -18.46 -18.51 -10.77
C LEU A 289 -17.11 -19.11 -11.13
N ARG A 290 -16.48 -18.72 -12.24
CA ARG A 290 -15.12 -19.14 -12.59
C ARG A 290 -14.10 -18.58 -11.60
N LEU A 291 -14.20 -17.31 -11.21
CA LEU A 291 -13.33 -16.70 -10.19
C LEU A 291 -13.48 -17.42 -8.84
N ALA A 292 -14.72 -17.73 -8.43
CA ALA A 292 -14.98 -18.48 -7.21
C ALA A 292 -14.35 -19.88 -7.24
N ARG A 293 -14.37 -20.59 -8.40
CA ARG A 293 -13.68 -21.87 -8.57
C ARG A 293 -12.16 -21.74 -8.46
N VAL A 294 -11.58 -20.65 -8.96
CA VAL A 294 -10.14 -20.37 -8.84
C VAL A 294 -9.75 -20.16 -7.38
N LEU A 295 -10.49 -19.32 -6.64
CA LEU A 295 -10.28 -19.14 -5.20
C LEU A 295 -10.48 -20.44 -4.42
N ALA A 296 -11.53 -21.20 -4.73
CA ALA A 296 -11.76 -22.50 -4.09
C ALA A 296 -10.60 -23.47 -4.33
N LYS A 297 -9.99 -23.47 -5.52
CA LYS A 297 -8.80 -24.29 -5.81
C LYS A 297 -7.61 -23.83 -4.97
N LEU A 298 -7.40 -22.52 -4.80
CA LEU A 298 -6.34 -21.98 -3.97
C LEU A 298 -6.50 -22.45 -2.52
N HIS A 299 -7.67 -22.19 -1.93
CA HIS A 299 -7.94 -22.47 -0.53
C HIS A 299 -8.00 -23.97 -0.21
N ASN A 300 -8.32 -24.83 -1.18
CA ASN A 300 -8.29 -26.29 -1.00
C ASN A 300 -6.91 -26.92 -1.26
N THR A 301 -5.90 -26.15 -1.66
CA THR A 301 -4.55 -26.70 -1.85
C THR A 301 -3.92 -26.98 -0.48
N PRO A 302 -3.47 -28.22 -0.19
CA PRO A 302 -2.92 -28.56 1.13
C PRO A 302 -1.71 -27.69 1.50
N LEU A 303 -1.58 -27.31 2.77
CA LEU A 303 -0.45 -26.52 3.28
C LEU A 303 0.92 -27.15 2.97
N GLU A 304 0.96 -28.49 2.94
CA GLU A 304 2.12 -29.28 2.59
C GLU A 304 2.67 -28.96 1.20
N SER A 305 1.81 -28.54 0.25
CA SER A 305 2.22 -28.08 -1.09
C SER A 305 3.06 -26.81 -1.05
N TYR A 306 3.04 -26.07 0.06
CA TYR A 306 3.78 -24.83 0.29
C TYR A 306 4.92 -24.99 1.29
N ARG A 307 5.37 -26.21 1.59
CA ARG A 307 6.40 -26.49 2.62
C ARG A 307 7.67 -25.65 2.45
N ASP A 308 8.17 -25.51 1.21
CA ASP A 308 9.38 -24.73 0.93
C ASP A 308 9.16 -23.25 1.26
N PHE A 309 8.03 -22.68 0.82
CA PHE A 309 7.65 -21.30 1.13
C PHE A 309 7.43 -21.07 2.63
N ILE A 310 6.74 -21.98 3.32
CA ILE A 310 6.50 -21.92 4.78
C ILE A 310 7.82 -21.88 5.54
N LYS A 311 8.79 -22.70 5.14
CA LYS A 311 10.13 -22.76 5.73
C LYS A 311 10.93 -21.49 5.44
N ASP A 312 10.92 -21.00 4.20
CA ASP A 312 11.69 -19.81 3.83
C ASP A 312 11.14 -18.53 4.50
N CYS A 313 9.83 -18.46 4.73
CA CYS A 313 9.19 -17.42 5.52
C CYS A 313 9.40 -17.56 7.05
N GLY A 314 9.82 -18.74 7.53
CA GLY A 314 9.94 -19.03 8.96
C GLY A 314 8.61 -19.06 9.70
N VAL A 315 7.54 -19.53 9.04
CA VAL A 315 6.17 -19.57 9.56
C VAL A 315 5.65 -21.00 9.77
N GLU A 316 6.52 -21.94 10.14
CA GLU A 316 6.19 -23.36 10.32
C GLU A 316 5.09 -23.64 11.34
N LEU A 317 4.87 -22.68 12.27
CA LEU A 317 3.74 -22.70 13.20
C LEU A 317 2.40 -22.93 12.47
N VAL A 318 2.27 -22.43 11.24
CA VAL A 318 1.00 -22.43 10.49
C VAL A 318 0.50 -23.83 10.16
N LEU A 319 1.41 -24.80 10.12
CA LEU A 319 1.08 -26.22 9.91
C LEU A 319 0.26 -26.81 11.05
N ASN A 320 0.26 -26.16 12.23
CA ASN A 320 -0.45 -26.60 13.41
C ASN A 320 -1.34 -25.49 14.00
N GLU A 321 -1.45 -24.34 13.34
CA GLU A 321 -2.34 -23.26 13.76
C GLU A 321 -3.78 -23.56 13.36
N THR A 322 -4.72 -22.98 14.12
CA THR A 322 -6.10 -22.82 13.69
C THR A 322 -6.31 -21.44 13.07
N VAL A 323 -7.37 -21.27 12.29
CA VAL A 323 -7.79 -19.98 11.75
C VAL A 323 -7.94 -18.92 12.85
N GLU A 324 -8.51 -19.27 14.01
CA GLU A 324 -8.60 -18.38 15.17
C GLU A 324 -7.23 -17.86 15.65
N GLN A 325 -6.20 -18.72 15.65
CA GLN A 325 -4.84 -18.34 16.01
C GLN A 325 -4.21 -17.42 14.95
N CYS A 326 -4.48 -17.67 13.66
CA CYS A 326 -4.05 -16.78 12.58
C CYS A 326 -4.68 -15.38 12.72
N TYR A 327 -5.97 -15.26 13.05
CA TYR A 327 -6.60 -13.97 13.33
C TYR A 327 -5.90 -13.22 14.47
N ARG A 328 -5.62 -13.90 15.59
CA ARG A 328 -4.88 -13.31 16.72
C ARG A 328 -3.50 -12.80 16.31
N ARG A 329 -2.77 -13.62 15.57
CA ARG A 329 -1.43 -13.27 15.07
C ARG A 329 -1.50 -12.06 14.14
N LYS A 330 -2.43 -12.05 13.18
CA LYS A 330 -2.60 -10.93 12.24
C LYS A 330 -2.98 -9.62 12.93
N LEU A 331 -3.92 -9.66 13.88
CA LEU A 331 -4.30 -8.47 14.65
C LEU A 331 -3.12 -7.91 15.44
N LYS A 332 -2.30 -8.79 16.03
CA LYS A 332 -1.07 -8.39 16.72
C LYS A 332 -0.07 -7.72 15.75
N GLU A 333 0.19 -8.33 14.60
CA GLU A 333 1.09 -7.79 13.56
C GLU A 333 0.62 -6.42 13.07
N LEU A 334 -0.67 -6.27 12.74
CA LEU A 334 -1.26 -5.01 12.32
C LEU A 334 -1.12 -3.92 13.40
N ARG A 335 -1.34 -4.27 14.66
CA ARG A 335 -1.18 -3.35 15.80
C ARG A 335 0.27 -2.94 16.05
N GLU A 336 1.22 -3.84 15.79
CA GLU A 336 2.65 -3.51 15.82
C GLU A 336 3.05 -2.61 14.65
N TYR A 337 2.48 -2.86 13.47
CA TYR A 337 2.69 -2.02 12.29
C TYR A 337 2.18 -0.60 12.51
N THR A 338 0.97 -0.41 13.04
CA THR A 338 0.45 0.95 13.34
C THR A 338 1.33 1.69 14.34
N ARG A 339 1.94 1.00 15.32
CA ARG A 339 2.88 1.64 16.26
C ARG A 339 4.20 2.07 15.63
N LYS A 340 4.64 1.41 14.55
CA LYS A 340 5.91 1.68 13.88
C LYS A 340 5.80 2.79 12.83
N VAL A 341 4.64 2.91 12.20
CA VAL A 341 4.40 3.91 11.15
C VAL A 341 3.94 5.21 11.78
N GLU A 342 4.51 6.33 11.33
CA GLU A 342 4.05 7.65 11.75
C GLU A 342 2.67 7.92 11.12
N HIS A 343 1.66 8.05 11.97
CA HIS A 343 0.30 8.38 11.56
C HIS A 343 -0.39 9.22 12.63
N LEU A 344 -1.45 9.94 12.26
CA LEU A 344 -2.31 10.61 13.23
C LEU A 344 -3.00 9.53 14.09
N PRO A 345 -3.04 9.66 15.43
CA PRO A 345 -3.78 8.72 16.27
C PRO A 345 -5.25 8.67 15.82
N SER A 346 -5.76 7.47 15.58
CA SER A 346 -7.16 7.22 15.23
C SER A 346 -7.86 6.47 16.38
N PRO A 347 -8.67 7.19 17.20
CA PRO A 347 -9.52 6.56 18.19
C PRO A 347 -10.44 5.47 17.60
N TYR A 348 -10.97 5.69 16.40
CA TYR A 348 -11.85 4.71 15.74
C TYR A 348 -11.10 3.42 15.37
N VAL A 349 -9.93 3.52 14.73
CA VAL A 349 -9.09 2.35 14.40
C VAL A 349 -8.66 1.62 15.68
N THR A 350 -8.35 2.35 16.74
CA THR A 350 -7.96 1.72 18.02
C THR A 350 -9.13 0.98 18.66
N TRP A 351 -10.34 1.56 18.63
CA TRP A 351 -11.55 0.85 19.03
C TRP A 351 -11.81 -0.38 18.15
N LEU A 352 -11.67 -0.26 16.83
CA LEU A 352 -11.86 -1.36 15.88
C LEU A 352 -10.91 -2.52 16.19
N PHE A 353 -9.63 -2.24 16.47
CA PHE A 353 -8.68 -3.28 16.91
C PHE A 353 -9.16 -3.98 18.18
N ARG A 354 -9.60 -3.23 19.20
CA ARG A 354 -10.12 -3.83 20.43
C ARG A 354 -11.38 -4.66 20.19
N TRP A 355 -12.28 -4.16 19.35
CA TRP A 355 -13.48 -4.91 18.97
C TRP A 355 -13.11 -6.20 18.26
N LEU A 356 -12.21 -6.16 17.27
CA LEU A 356 -11.72 -7.34 16.56
C LEU A 356 -11.04 -8.32 17.51
N GLU A 357 -10.18 -7.86 18.42
CA GLU A 357 -9.50 -8.67 19.45
C GLU A 357 -10.49 -9.40 20.38
N ASN A 358 -11.63 -8.76 20.70
CA ASN A 358 -12.68 -9.31 21.56
C ASN A 358 -13.72 -10.16 20.82
N ASN A 359 -13.77 -10.11 19.49
CA ASN A 359 -14.79 -10.77 18.65
C ASN A 359 -14.16 -11.73 17.63
N ILE A 360 -12.97 -12.26 17.93
CA ILE A 360 -12.34 -13.27 17.08
C ILE A 360 -13.23 -14.52 17.06
N PRO A 361 -13.68 -14.99 15.88
CA PRO A 361 -14.49 -16.19 15.78
C PRO A 361 -13.75 -17.42 16.30
N GLU A 362 -14.44 -18.25 17.07
CA GLU A 362 -13.94 -19.59 17.40
C GLU A 362 -13.93 -20.43 16.12
N CYS A 363 -12.73 -20.77 15.63
CA CYS A 363 -12.57 -21.54 14.40
C CYS A 363 -11.33 -22.44 14.53
N THR A 364 -11.59 -23.75 14.58
CA THR A 364 -10.57 -24.79 14.72
C THR A 364 -10.07 -25.33 13.39
N ASP A 365 -10.58 -24.80 12.27
CA ASP A 365 -10.15 -25.21 10.94
C ASP A 365 -8.68 -24.82 10.71
N SER A 366 -8.00 -25.58 9.84
CA SER A 366 -6.65 -25.25 9.43
C SER A 366 -6.65 -24.01 8.53
N PRO A 367 -5.65 -23.13 8.64
CA PRO A 367 -5.50 -22.00 7.74
C PRO A 367 -5.22 -22.47 6.31
N VAL A 368 -5.47 -21.57 5.36
CA VAL A 368 -5.23 -21.77 3.94
C VAL A 368 -4.27 -20.70 3.41
N LEU A 369 -3.69 -20.92 2.23
CA LEU A 369 -3.00 -19.84 1.52
C LEU A 369 -4.03 -18.87 0.96
N CYS A 370 -3.90 -17.60 1.31
CA CYS A 370 -4.69 -16.49 0.80
C CYS A 370 -3.82 -15.64 -0.13
N HIS A 371 -4.42 -15.14 -1.20
CA HIS A 371 -3.74 -14.24 -2.14
C HIS A 371 -3.40 -12.87 -1.52
N GLY A 372 -4.21 -12.41 -0.56
CA GLY A 372 -4.09 -11.09 0.09
C GLY A 372 -4.68 -9.93 -0.72
N ASP A 373 -4.58 -9.98 -2.05
CA ASP A 373 -5.17 -8.96 -2.94
C ASP A 373 -5.89 -9.56 -4.18
N PHE A 374 -6.81 -10.51 -3.95
CA PHE A 374 -7.52 -11.17 -5.05
C PHE A 374 -8.59 -10.24 -5.64
N ASN A 375 -8.24 -9.51 -6.69
CA ASN A 375 -9.10 -8.53 -7.32
C ASN A 375 -9.01 -8.59 -8.86
N PHE A 376 -9.95 -7.95 -9.55
CA PHE A 376 -10.10 -7.93 -11.00
C PHE A 376 -8.88 -7.41 -11.77
N HIS A 377 -8.08 -6.55 -11.15
CA HIS A 377 -6.86 -6.03 -11.74
C HIS A 377 -5.68 -7.02 -11.64
N ASN A 378 -5.80 -8.04 -10.76
CA ASN A 378 -4.82 -9.10 -10.53
C ASN A 378 -5.22 -10.43 -11.19
N VAL A 379 -6.27 -10.45 -12.02
CA VAL A 379 -6.72 -11.65 -12.73
C VAL A 379 -6.72 -11.42 -14.23
N LEU A 380 -6.05 -12.32 -14.96
CA LEU A 380 -6.06 -12.37 -16.40
C LEU A 380 -7.17 -13.28 -16.92
N ILE A 381 -7.87 -12.81 -17.95
CA ILE A 381 -8.88 -13.55 -18.69
C ILE A 381 -8.49 -13.66 -20.16
N GLY A 382 -8.62 -14.87 -20.70
CA GLY A 382 -8.47 -15.17 -22.13
C GLY A 382 -9.70 -14.78 -22.95
N ASP A 383 -9.57 -14.82 -24.27
CA ASP A 383 -10.67 -14.47 -25.19
C ASP A 383 -11.87 -15.42 -25.09
N ASP A 384 -11.66 -16.63 -24.56
CA ASP A 384 -12.67 -17.64 -24.24
C ASP A 384 -13.39 -17.40 -22.88
N GLY A 385 -13.02 -16.32 -22.18
CA GLY A 385 -13.53 -15.96 -20.88
C GLY A 385 -12.98 -16.81 -19.73
N ASN A 386 -12.01 -17.70 -19.97
CA ASN A 386 -11.39 -18.48 -18.91
C ASN A 386 -10.31 -17.65 -18.20
N VAL A 387 -10.11 -17.92 -16.92
CA VAL A 387 -8.99 -17.35 -16.15
C VAL A 387 -7.71 -17.98 -16.67
N THR A 388 -6.80 -17.15 -17.16
CA THR A 388 -5.49 -17.59 -17.66
C THR A 388 -4.40 -17.45 -16.61
N GLY A 389 -4.59 -16.60 -15.60
CA GLY A 389 -3.63 -16.45 -14.51
C GLY A 389 -4.10 -15.49 -13.42
N VAL A 390 -3.59 -15.74 -12.21
CA VAL A 390 -3.68 -14.84 -11.06
C VAL A 390 -2.29 -14.25 -10.82
N LEU A 391 -2.22 -12.93 -10.75
CA LEU A 391 -1.02 -12.10 -10.70
C LEU A 391 -0.87 -11.44 -9.33
N ASP A 392 0.32 -10.92 -9.06
CA ASP A 392 0.62 -10.06 -7.91
C ASP A 392 0.43 -10.72 -6.53
N TRP A 393 1.35 -11.62 -6.20
CA TRP A 393 1.29 -12.41 -4.98
C TRP A 393 2.01 -11.76 -3.79
N GLU A 394 2.34 -10.47 -3.88
CA GLU A 394 3.14 -9.79 -2.86
C GLU A 394 2.44 -9.64 -1.50
N CYS A 395 1.12 -9.75 -1.48
CA CYS A 395 0.28 -9.72 -0.27
C CYS A 395 -0.06 -11.12 0.25
N ALA A 396 0.46 -12.19 -0.35
CA ALA A 396 0.04 -13.54 -0.01
C ALA A 396 0.46 -13.94 1.42
N GLU A 397 -0.47 -14.57 2.13
CA GLU A 397 -0.27 -14.99 3.51
C GLU A 397 -1.11 -16.23 3.84
N PHE A 398 -0.82 -16.86 4.98
CA PHE A 398 -1.63 -17.95 5.48
C PHE A 398 -2.60 -17.46 6.55
N GLY A 399 -3.89 -17.78 6.39
CA GLY A 399 -4.94 -17.31 7.29
C GLY A 399 -6.30 -17.95 7.01
N ALA A 400 -7.35 -17.17 7.25
CA ALA A 400 -8.73 -17.55 6.97
C ALA A 400 -9.06 -17.40 5.48
N PRO A 401 -9.93 -18.26 4.90
CA PRO A 401 -10.35 -18.15 3.51
C PRO A 401 -11.26 -16.92 3.22
N GLU A 402 -11.92 -16.35 4.24
CA GLU A 402 -12.69 -15.10 4.17
C GLU A 402 -11.81 -13.86 4.31
#